data_AF-A0A3A0BNX0-F1
#
_entry.id   AF-A0A3A0BNX0-F1
#
_cell.length_a   1.000
_cell.length_b   1.000
_cell.length_c   1.000
_cell.angle_alpha   90.00
_cell.angle_beta   90.00
_cell.angle_gamma   90.00
#
_symmetry.space_group_name_H-M   'P 1'
#
loop_
_entity.id
_entity.type
_entity.pdbx_description
1 polymer ?
#
loop_
_entity_poly.entity_id
_entity_poly.type
_entity_poly.pdbx_seq_one_letter_code
_entity_poly.pdbx_strand_id
1 'polypeptide(L)' 'TVYGDYETDAYHLFVVEERDKIHYAFTGGVKILHKNRVLHEQAPSDFGLNFDGSPDQPGVGKLRYWEAEVSK' A
#
# COMPACT_ATOMS: atom_id res chain seq x y z
N THR A 1 10.07 0.43 -4.62
CA THR A 1 11.42 0.35 -4.03
C THR A 1 11.53 -0.90 -3.20
N VAL A 2 12.69 -1.56 -3.22
CA VAL A 2 12.95 -2.79 -2.45
C VAL A 2 13.78 -2.43 -1.21
N TYR A 3 13.41 -3.01 -0.06
CA TYR A 3 14.15 -2.92 1.20
C TYR A 3 14.09 -4.27 1.93
N GLY A 4 15.22 -4.98 1.99
CA GLY A 4 15.25 -6.35 2.51
C GLY A 4 14.31 -7.26 1.72
N ASP A 5 13.43 -7.96 2.43
CA ASP A 5 12.41 -8.85 1.86
C ASP A 5 11.13 -8.12 1.40
N TYR A 6 11.06 -6.79 1.56
CA TYR A 6 9.88 -5.98 1.26
C TYR A 6 10.03 -5.19 -0.04
N GLU A 7 8.94 -5.07 -0.78
CA GLU A 7 8.83 -4.18 -1.94
C GLU A 7 7.59 -3.30 -1.79
N THR A 8 7.77 -1.97 -1.88
CA THR A 8 6.66 -1.02 -1.78
C THR A 8 6.96 0.29 -2.51
N ASP A 9 5.91 1.00 -2.92
CA ASP A 9 5.98 2.38 -3.42
C ASP A 9 5.71 3.43 -2.33
N ALA A 10 5.51 3.01 -1.08
CA ALA A 10 5.28 3.88 0.06
C ALA A 10 6.46 4.81 0.35
N TYR A 11 6.17 5.97 0.94
CA TYR A 11 7.20 6.89 1.40
C TYR A 11 7.87 6.42 2.69
N HIS A 12 7.09 5.80 3.58
CA HIS A 12 7.59 5.20 4.81
C HIS A 12 6.96 3.83 5.02
N LEU A 13 7.77 2.90 5.50
CA LEU A 13 7.39 1.55 5.88
C LEU A 13 7.88 1.27 7.31
N PHE A 14 6.97 0.81 8.16
CA PHE A 14 7.22 0.35 9.51
C PHE A 14 6.87 -1.13 9.58
N VAL A 15 7.77 -1.95 10.11
CA VAL A 15 7.60 -3.40 10.18
C VAL A 15 8.08 -3.91 11.53
N VAL A 16 7.28 -4.78 12.14
CA VAL A 16 7.67 -5.64 13.25
C VAL A 16 7.44 -7.08 12.82
N GLU A 17 8.51 -7.86 12.77
CA GLU A 17 8.45 -9.27 12.42
C GLU A 17 8.54 -10.15 13.67
N GLU A 18 7.55 -11.04 13.81
CA GLU A 18 7.54 -12.09 14.81
C GLU A 18 7.79 -13.46 14.16
N ARG A 19 7.66 -14.55 14.93
CA ARG A 19 7.93 -15.90 14.42
C ARG A 19 6.96 -16.31 13.31
N ASP A 20 5.68 -15.99 13.46
CA ASP A 20 4.57 -16.42 12.62
C ASP A 20 3.73 -15.26 12.07
N LYS A 21 4.09 -14.02 12.40
CA LYS A 21 3.33 -12.81 12.06
C LYS A 21 4.21 -11.69 11.57
N ILE A 22 3.60 -10.81 10.78
CA ILE A 22 4.14 -9.53 10.34
C ILE A 22 3.11 -8.46 10.71
N HIS A 23 3.51 -7.54 11.56
CA HIS A 23 2.79 -6.30 11.79
C HIS A 23 3.46 -5.22 10.95
N TYR A 24 2.67 -4.51 10.14
CA TYR A 24 3.22 -3.48 9.28
C TYR A 24 2.30 -2.27 9.18
N ALA A 25 2.91 -1.12 8.99
CA ALA A 25 2.23 0.10 8.61
C ALA A 25 2.99 0.80 7.49
N PHE A 26 2.28 1.47 6.59
CA PHE A 26 2.90 2.26 5.54
C PHE A 26 2.12 3.54 5.23
N THR A 27 2.83 4.56 4.74
CA THR A 27 2.25 5.85 4.36
C THR A 27 2.58 6.21 2.92
N GLY A 28 1.64 6.82 2.23
CA GLY A 28 1.80 7.28 0.85
C GLY A 28 2.09 6.16 -0.14
N GLY A 29 1.53 4.96 0.05
CA GLY A 29 1.72 3.81 -0.85
C GLY A 29 0.41 3.28 -1.40
N VAL A 30 0.50 2.50 -2.48
CA VAL A 30 -0.62 1.72 -3.03
C VAL A 30 -0.42 0.23 -2.85
N LYS A 31 0.83 -0.23 -2.71
CA LYS A 31 1.14 -1.66 -2.67
C LYS A 31 2.34 -1.97 -1.78
N ILE A 32 2.27 -3.12 -1.11
CA ILE A 32 3.40 -3.73 -0.41
C ILE A 32 3.41 -5.24 -0.61
N LEU A 33 4.60 -5.77 -0.90
CA LEU A 33 4.91 -7.18 -1.00
C LEU A 33 5.95 -7.56 0.04
N HIS A 34 5.89 -8.80 0.50
CA HIS A 34 6.94 -9.46 1.28
C HIS A 34 7.26 -10.81 0.62
N LYS A 35 8.51 -11.01 0.18
CA LYS A 35 8.93 -12.22 -0.56
C LYS A 35 8.02 -12.56 -1.75
N ASN A 36 7.67 -11.56 -2.56
CA ASN A 36 6.73 -11.65 -3.69
C ASN A 36 5.28 -11.99 -3.32
N ARG A 37 4.92 -12.13 -2.04
CA ARG A 37 3.54 -12.24 -1.57
C ARG A 37 2.98 -10.84 -1.33
N VAL A 38 1.84 -10.53 -1.94
CA VAL A 38 1.12 -9.28 -1.68
C VAL A 38 0.62 -9.28 -0.23
N LEU A 39 1.04 -8.28 0.55
CA LEU A 39 0.49 -8.03 1.88
C LEU A 39 -0.70 -7.07 1.79
N HIS A 40 -0.61 -6.07 0.91
CA HIS A 40 -1.68 -5.13 0.60
C HIS A 40 -1.57 -4.59 -0.83
N GLU A 41 -2.71 -4.38 -1.47
CA GLU A 41 -2.83 -3.67 -2.75
C GLU A 41 -4.13 -2.85 -2.77
N GLN A 42 -4.04 -1.56 -3.09
CA GLN A 42 -5.19 -0.68 -3.19
C GLN A 42 -6.04 -1.03 -4.41
N ALA A 43 -7.34 -1.19 -4.18
CA ALA A 43 -8.31 -1.31 -5.26
C ALA A 43 -8.55 0.05 -5.93
N PRO A 44 -8.94 0.06 -7.21
CA PRO A 44 -9.41 1.28 -7.85
C PRO A 44 -10.60 1.91 -7.11
N SER A 45 -10.70 3.24 -7.17
CA SER A 45 -11.84 4.01 -6.69
C SER A 45 -12.15 5.13 -7.68
N ASP A 46 -13.35 5.70 -7.61
CA ASP A 46 -13.73 6.83 -8.45
C ASP A 46 -13.13 8.14 -7.89
N PHE A 47 -12.52 8.95 -8.77
CA PHE A 47 -11.92 10.24 -8.43
C PHE A 47 -12.66 11.37 -9.16
N GLY A 48 -13.25 12.29 -8.38
CA GLY A 48 -14.06 13.41 -8.89
C GLY A 48 -13.41 14.78 -8.81
N LEU A 49 -12.09 14.87 -8.98
CA LEU A 49 -11.32 16.13 -8.93
C LEU A 49 -10.54 16.39 -10.22
N ASN A 50 -11.21 16.19 -11.36
CA ASN A 50 -10.65 16.53 -12.66
C ASN A 50 -10.72 18.04 -12.89
N PHE A 51 -9.58 18.71 -13.05
CA PHE A 51 -9.50 20.17 -13.23
C PHE A 51 -9.96 20.67 -14.61
N ASP A 52 -10.18 19.76 -15.54
CA ASP A 52 -10.65 20.03 -16.90
C ASP A 52 -12.18 19.87 -17.06
N GLY A 53 -12.89 19.51 -15.98
CA GLY A 53 -14.33 19.28 -16.00
C GLY A 53 -14.76 17.95 -16.65
N SER A 54 -13.82 17.05 -16.93
CA SER A 54 -14.14 15.70 -17.39
C SER A 54 -14.83 14.86 -16.30
N PRO A 55 -15.67 13.87 -16.67
CA PRO A 55 -16.36 13.00 -15.72
C PRO A 55 -15.38 12.24 -14.83
N ASP A 56 -15.83 11.88 -13.61
CA ASP A 56 -15.09 11.03 -12.69
C ASP A 56 -14.53 9.79 -13.39
N GLN A 57 -13.26 9.50 -13.14
CA GLN A 57 -12.56 8.35 -13.71
C GLN A 57 -12.06 7.43 -12.59
N PRO A 58 -11.97 6.11 -12.85
CA PRO A 58 -11.33 5.20 -11.91
C PRO A 58 -9.83 5.49 -11.82
N GLY A 59 -9.29 5.42 -10.60
CA GLY A 59 -7.86 5.58 -10.34
C GLY A 59 -7.42 4.77 -9.12
N VAL A 60 -6.12 4.76 -8.83
CA VAL A 60 -5.58 4.15 -7.60
C VAL A 60 -4.90 5.24 -6.77
N GLY A 61 -5.50 5.54 -5.61
CA GLY A 61 -5.00 6.57 -4.71
C GLY A 61 -3.96 6.02 -3.74
N LYS A 62 -2.88 6.76 -3.52
CA LYS A 62 -1.95 6.48 -2.43
C LYS A 62 -2.66 6.63 -1.08
N LEU A 63 -2.54 5.62 -0.24
CA LEU A 63 -3.04 5.64 1.12
C LEU A 63 -2.30 6.69 1.94
N ARG A 64 -3.04 7.49 2.72
CA ARG A 64 -2.41 8.37 3.71
C ARG A 64 -1.72 7.55 4.80
N TYR A 65 -2.39 6.50 5.26
CA TYR A 65 -1.92 5.54 6.24
C TYR A 65 -2.64 4.21 6.04
N TRP A 66 -1.93 3.11 6.24
CA TRP A 66 -2.48 1.76 6.34
C TRP A 66 -1.69 0.97 7.36
N GLU A 67 -2.38 0.12 8.11
CA GLU A 67 -1.81 -0.76 9.12
C GLU A 67 -2.56 -2.10 9.10
N ALA A 68 -1.81 -3.19 9.19
CA ALA A 68 -2.37 -4.52 9.31
C ALA A 68 -1.40 -5.51 9.96
N GLU A 69 -1.96 -6.61 10.40
CA GLU A 69 -1.25 -7.82 10.84
C GLU A 69 -1.58 -8.95 9.87
N VAL A 70 -0.56 -9.72 9.46
CA VAL A 70 -0.72 -10.90 8.61
C VAL A 70 0.13 -12.05 9.11
N SER A 71 -0.35 -13.28 8.98
CA SER A 71 0.47 -14.48 9.20
C SER A 71 1.50 -14.64 8.10
N LYS A 72 2.72 -15.06 8.45
CA LYS A 72 3.85 -15.27 7.53
C LYS A 72 3.59 -16.33 6.47
#